data_AF-A0A7C6HW86-F1
#
_entry.id   AF-A0A7C6HW86-F1
#
_cell.length_a   1.000
_cell.length_b   1.000
_cell.length_c   1.000
_cell.angle_alpha   90.00
_cell.angle_beta   90.00
_cell.angle_gamma   90.00
#
_symmetry.space_group_name_H-M   'P 1'
#
loop_
_entity.id
_entity.type
_entity.pdbx_description
1 polymer ?
#
loop_
_entity_poly.entity_id
_entity_poly.type
_entity_poly.pdbx_seq_one_letter_code
_entity_poly.pdbx_strand_id
1 'polypeptide(L)'
;YGREEAANRIYAITDAKKGILRQEVDREGYESFVVPDDIGGRYSVLTPVGLLPIAVAGIDVEEMLLGAKSAAEKIFLAGGEGDKIPNAEQMDDASLLAAARVSLLNRGNIVEVYEYYEPRLQYFAEWLKQLFGESEGKNGKGIFPTALQFSTDLHSMGQFLQDGNKIFFETVLNVLEPPEDLVVPESAGALLAGKSMNSINQAAVQGVIVAHEAEGIPIIKLDIPKLTPYCFGQLFYFFESSCALSGYLMGVNPFDQPGVESYKSEMRKVLQGRQL
;
A
#
# COMPACT_ATOMS: atom_id res chain seq x y z
N TYR A 1 20.83 -0.48 33.51
CA TYR A 1 20.89 -1.91 33.13
C TYR A 1 22.28 -2.23 32.57
N GLY A 2 22.78 -3.44 32.79
CA GLY A 2 24.06 -3.92 32.20
C GLY A 2 23.86 -4.57 30.83
N ARG A 3 24.95 -4.99 30.18
CA ARG A 3 24.94 -5.58 28.83
C ARG A 3 24.03 -6.81 28.71
N GLU A 4 24.07 -7.70 29.69
CA GLU A 4 23.26 -8.94 29.72
C GLU A 4 21.75 -8.64 29.76
N GLU A 5 21.33 -7.73 30.65
CA GLU A 5 19.92 -7.34 30.75
C GLU A 5 19.44 -6.51 29.53
N ALA A 6 20.35 -5.82 28.85
CA ALA A 6 20.03 -5.14 27.60
C ALA A 6 19.75 -6.15 26.48
N ALA A 7 20.50 -7.26 26.40
CA ALA A 7 20.29 -8.30 25.38
C ALA A 7 18.89 -8.91 25.44
N ASN A 8 18.34 -9.09 26.65
CA ASN A 8 16.96 -9.57 26.86
C ASN A 8 15.87 -8.59 26.41
N ARG A 9 16.22 -7.38 26.00
CA ARG A 9 15.30 -6.31 25.59
C ARG A 9 15.52 -5.87 24.15
N ILE A 10 16.48 -6.47 23.46
CA ILE A 10 16.79 -6.22 22.06
C ILE A 10 16.29 -7.40 21.23
N TYR A 11 15.46 -7.10 20.24
CA TYR A 11 14.94 -8.06 19.28
C TYR A 11 15.45 -7.68 17.91
N ALA A 12 16.05 -8.62 17.18
CA ALA A 12 16.61 -8.38 15.86
C ALA A 12 15.83 -9.13 14.78
N ILE A 13 15.40 -8.42 13.74
CA ILE A 13 14.80 -9.02 12.54
C ILE A 13 15.85 -8.91 11.43
N THR A 14 16.42 -10.03 11.00
CA THR A 14 17.54 -10.03 10.06
C THR A 14 17.67 -11.34 9.26
N ASP A 15 18.54 -11.37 8.24
CA ASP A 15 18.85 -12.56 7.44
C ASP A 15 19.25 -13.73 8.35
N ALA A 16 18.92 -14.96 7.98
CA ALA A 16 19.16 -16.14 8.81
C ALA A 16 20.65 -16.40 9.12
N LYS A 17 21.56 -16.01 8.22
CA LYS A 17 22.98 -16.44 8.26
C LYS A 17 23.98 -15.33 7.90
N LYS A 18 23.56 -14.24 7.25
CA LYS A 18 24.45 -13.23 6.66
C LYS A 18 24.21 -11.85 7.27
N GLY A 19 25.16 -10.96 7.04
CA GLY A 19 25.06 -9.55 7.42
C GLY A 19 25.60 -9.23 8.81
N ILE A 20 25.93 -7.95 9.01
CA ILE A 20 26.53 -7.44 10.24
C ILE A 20 25.59 -7.63 11.44
N LEU A 21 24.28 -7.42 11.23
CA LEU A 21 23.29 -7.58 12.30
C LEU A 21 23.16 -9.05 12.77
N ARG A 22 23.26 -10.03 11.86
CA ARG A 22 23.30 -11.46 12.25
C ARG A 22 24.52 -11.78 13.11
N GLN A 23 25.70 -11.28 12.72
CA GLN A 23 26.92 -11.44 13.52
C GLN A 23 26.80 -10.82 14.91
N GLU A 24 26.05 -9.73 15.03
CA GLU A 24 25.78 -9.07 16.30
C GLU A 24 24.81 -9.87 17.17
N VAL A 25 23.74 -10.42 16.59
CA VAL A 25 22.84 -11.36 17.27
C VAL A 25 23.62 -12.53 17.86
N ASP A 26 24.48 -13.17 17.06
CA ASP A 26 25.25 -14.35 17.49
C ASP A 26 26.26 -13.99 18.61
N ARG A 27 26.80 -12.77 18.58
CA ARG A 27 27.77 -12.27 19.57
C ARG A 27 27.11 -11.85 20.88
N GLU A 28 25.94 -11.23 20.81
CA GLU A 28 25.29 -10.56 21.95
C GLU A 28 24.14 -11.39 22.55
N GLY A 29 23.64 -12.40 21.85
CA GLY A 29 22.59 -13.30 22.35
C GLY A 29 21.19 -12.69 22.29
N TYR A 30 20.92 -11.81 21.33
CA TYR A 30 19.59 -11.22 21.14
C TYR A 30 18.58 -12.26 20.67
N GLU A 31 17.32 -12.13 21.09
CA GLU A 31 16.21 -12.83 20.44
C GLU A 31 16.12 -12.35 18.99
N SER A 32 15.94 -13.27 18.03
CA SER A 32 15.93 -12.88 16.63
C SER A 32 14.92 -13.63 15.78
N PHE A 33 14.38 -12.92 14.79
CA PHE A 33 13.49 -13.43 13.78
C PHE A 33 14.14 -13.32 12.40
N VAL A 34 13.75 -14.25 11.51
CA VAL A 34 14.32 -14.35 10.17
C VAL A 34 13.49 -13.55 9.17
N VAL A 35 14.16 -12.75 8.35
CA VAL A 35 13.61 -12.27 7.07
C VAL A 35 13.89 -13.32 6.00
N PRO A 36 12.88 -13.91 5.34
CA PRO A 36 13.11 -14.90 4.29
C PRO A 36 13.93 -14.33 3.12
N ASP A 37 14.93 -15.10 2.66
CA ASP A 37 15.87 -14.66 1.61
C ASP A 37 15.18 -14.35 0.26
N ASP A 38 14.01 -14.94 0.02
CA ASP A 38 13.21 -14.81 -1.20
C ASP A 38 12.10 -13.75 -1.11
N ILE A 39 11.99 -13.03 0.02
CA ILE A 39 11.01 -11.94 0.21
C ILE A 39 11.74 -10.61 0.28
N GLY A 40 11.57 -9.79 -0.76
CA GLY A 40 12.08 -8.42 -0.80
C GLY A 40 11.39 -7.51 0.24
N GLY A 41 12.11 -6.48 0.71
CA GLY A 41 11.65 -5.62 1.82
C GLY A 41 10.25 -5.03 1.64
N ARG A 42 9.88 -4.57 0.44
CA ARG A 42 8.55 -3.98 0.17
C ARG A 42 7.39 -4.99 0.15
N TYR A 43 7.69 -6.29 0.11
CA TYR A 43 6.74 -7.42 0.19
C TYR A 43 6.81 -8.16 1.54
N SER A 44 7.50 -7.57 2.54
CA SER A 44 7.82 -8.28 3.79
C SER A 44 6.88 -7.99 4.96
N VAL A 45 5.80 -7.21 4.76
CA VAL A 45 4.93 -6.75 5.85
C VAL A 45 4.24 -7.90 6.58
N LEU A 46 3.90 -8.98 5.88
CA LEU A 46 3.31 -10.20 6.45
C LEU A 46 4.35 -11.22 6.95
N THR A 47 5.62 -10.82 7.06
CA THR A 47 6.70 -11.60 7.70
C THR A 47 6.97 -11.04 9.10
N PRO A 48 7.93 -11.59 9.89
CA PRO A 48 8.29 -11.01 11.18
C PRO A 48 8.66 -9.51 11.13
N VAL A 49 9.06 -8.98 9.97
CA VAL A 49 9.31 -7.55 9.74
C VAL A 49 8.11 -6.69 10.16
N GLY A 50 6.90 -7.01 9.69
CA GLY A 50 5.69 -6.29 10.08
C GLY A 50 4.96 -6.95 11.25
N LEU A 51 4.90 -8.28 11.30
CA LEU A 51 4.08 -8.98 12.30
C LEU A 51 4.56 -8.75 13.73
N LEU A 52 5.86 -8.68 14.00
CA LEU A 52 6.36 -8.45 15.36
C LEU A 52 5.90 -7.10 15.93
N PRO A 53 6.18 -5.95 15.27
CA PRO A 53 5.71 -4.66 15.79
C PRO A 53 4.18 -4.53 15.82
N ILE A 54 3.46 -5.16 14.89
CA ILE A 54 1.98 -5.19 14.89
C ILE A 54 1.46 -5.94 16.12
N ALA A 55 2.02 -7.11 16.44
CA ALA A 55 1.66 -7.87 17.63
C ALA A 55 1.97 -7.10 18.93
N VAL A 56 3.11 -6.40 18.98
CA VAL A 56 3.49 -5.54 20.12
C VAL A 56 2.50 -4.39 20.32
N ALA A 57 1.90 -3.87 19.25
CA ALA A 57 0.85 -2.86 19.32
C ALA A 57 -0.51 -3.42 19.82
N GLY A 58 -0.61 -4.73 20.09
CA GLY A 58 -1.82 -5.39 20.55
C GLY A 58 -2.81 -5.74 19.45
N ILE A 59 -2.37 -5.76 18.19
CA ILE A 59 -3.19 -6.11 17.03
C ILE A 59 -3.11 -7.62 16.78
N ASP A 60 -4.25 -8.23 16.45
CA ASP A 60 -4.34 -9.67 16.16
C ASP A 60 -3.68 -10.01 14.81
N VAL A 61 -2.44 -10.51 14.88
CA VAL A 61 -1.67 -10.93 13.71
C VAL A 61 -2.15 -12.26 13.12
N GLU A 62 -2.82 -13.11 13.89
CA GLU A 62 -3.39 -14.36 13.36
C GLU A 62 -4.59 -14.04 12.47
N GLU A 63 -5.47 -13.14 12.93
CA GLU A 63 -6.59 -12.62 12.14
C GLU A 63 -6.09 -11.94 10.85
N MET A 64 -5.00 -11.18 10.93
CA MET A 64 -4.37 -10.58 9.74
C MET A 64 -3.87 -11.63 8.75
N LEU A 65 -3.17 -12.66 9.22
CA LEU A 65 -2.68 -13.74 8.36
C LEU A 65 -3.83 -14.55 7.76
N LEU A 66 -4.93 -14.76 8.49
CA LEU A 66 -6.15 -15.38 7.95
C LEU A 66 -6.76 -14.54 6.82
N GLY A 67 -6.78 -13.22 6.97
CA GLY A 67 -7.18 -12.29 5.92
C GLY A 67 -6.32 -12.42 4.66
N ALA A 68 -5.01 -12.37 4.82
CA ALA A 68 -4.06 -12.52 3.71
C ALA A 68 -4.21 -13.87 3.00
N LYS A 69 -4.34 -14.96 3.77
CA LYS A 69 -4.60 -16.30 3.23
C LYS A 69 -5.90 -16.35 2.43
N SER A 70 -6.97 -15.74 2.92
CA SER A 70 -8.25 -15.69 2.20
C SER A 70 -8.12 -14.97 0.86
N ALA A 71 -7.37 -13.87 0.80
CA ALA A 71 -7.09 -13.18 -0.47
C ALA A 71 -6.27 -14.08 -1.41
N ALA A 72 -5.23 -14.74 -0.90
CA ALA A 72 -4.40 -15.67 -1.66
C ALA A 72 -5.20 -16.82 -2.29
N GLU A 73 -6.08 -17.46 -1.53
CA GLU A 73 -6.91 -18.55 -2.01
C GLU A 73 -7.87 -18.07 -3.13
N LYS A 74 -8.47 -16.88 -2.99
CA LYS A 74 -9.35 -16.31 -4.02
C LYS A 74 -8.61 -16.05 -5.34
N ILE A 75 -7.43 -15.44 -5.27
CA ILE A 75 -6.61 -15.14 -6.45
C ILE A 75 -6.15 -16.44 -7.12
N PHE A 76 -5.69 -17.42 -6.33
CA PHE A 76 -5.27 -18.71 -6.86
C PHE A 76 -6.41 -19.45 -7.59
N LEU A 77 -7.62 -19.44 -7.01
CA LEU A 77 -8.79 -20.08 -7.63
C LEU A 77 -9.24 -19.39 -8.92
N ALA A 78 -9.05 -18.08 -9.03
CA ALA A 78 -9.41 -17.30 -10.23
C ALA A 78 -8.44 -17.51 -11.41
N GLY A 79 -7.20 -17.94 -11.14
CA GLY A 79 -6.18 -18.16 -12.17
C GLY A 79 -6.52 -19.23 -13.23
N GLY A 80 -7.51 -20.09 -12.96
CA GLY A 80 -7.98 -21.13 -13.89
C GLY A 80 -6.95 -22.23 -14.19
N GLU A 81 -7.38 -23.29 -14.89
CA GLU A 81 -6.49 -24.31 -15.46
C GLU A 81 -6.44 -24.18 -17.00
N GLY A 82 -5.24 -24.12 -17.58
CA GLY A 82 -4.99 -24.18 -19.03
C GLY A 82 -4.80 -22.83 -19.74
N ASP A 83 -4.75 -22.86 -21.08
CA ASP A 83 -4.43 -21.69 -21.94
C ASP A 83 -5.61 -20.71 -22.17
N LYS A 84 -6.70 -20.81 -21.41
CA LYS A 84 -7.87 -19.94 -21.60
C LYS A 84 -7.69 -18.64 -20.84
N ILE A 85 -7.65 -17.52 -21.58
CA ILE A 85 -7.65 -16.17 -20.99
C ILE A 85 -9.05 -15.92 -20.38
N PRO A 86 -9.16 -15.70 -19.05
CA PRO A 86 -10.43 -15.39 -18.41
C PRO A 86 -10.96 -14.05 -18.93
N ASN A 87 -12.29 -13.90 -19.01
CA ASN A 87 -12.90 -12.59 -19.25
C ASN A 87 -12.85 -11.75 -17.96
N ALA A 88 -13.17 -10.45 -18.05
CA ALA A 88 -13.08 -9.54 -16.89
C ALA A 88 -13.98 -9.97 -15.71
N GLU A 89 -15.11 -10.63 -15.96
CA GLU A 89 -16.03 -11.14 -14.92
C GLU A 89 -15.48 -12.39 -14.20
N GLN A 90 -14.44 -13.01 -14.75
CA GLN A 90 -13.78 -14.21 -14.24
C GLN A 90 -12.43 -13.91 -13.59
N MET A 91 -11.91 -12.69 -13.75
CA MET A 91 -10.66 -12.25 -13.13
C MET A 91 -10.89 -11.94 -11.65
N ASP A 92 -9.92 -12.26 -10.80
CA ASP A 92 -9.89 -11.71 -9.46
C ASP A 92 -9.63 -10.20 -9.48
N ASP A 93 -10.03 -9.53 -8.41
CA ASP A 93 -9.92 -8.08 -8.30
C ASP A 93 -8.46 -7.58 -8.41
N ALA A 94 -7.46 -8.36 -7.99
CA ALA A 94 -6.05 -7.92 -8.02
C ALA A 94 -5.51 -7.93 -9.46
N SER A 95 -5.87 -8.97 -10.23
CA SER A 95 -5.63 -9.04 -11.67
C SER A 95 -6.36 -7.93 -12.43
N LEU A 96 -7.62 -7.65 -12.08
CA LEU A 96 -8.39 -6.57 -12.69
C LEU A 96 -7.76 -5.20 -12.41
N LEU A 97 -7.33 -4.94 -11.17
CA LEU A 97 -6.62 -3.72 -10.80
C LEU A 97 -5.33 -3.56 -11.61
N ALA A 98 -4.52 -4.61 -11.72
CA ALA A 98 -3.27 -4.58 -12.48
C ALA A 98 -3.53 -4.25 -13.97
N ALA A 99 -4.51 -4.93 -14.59
CA ALA A 99 -4.89 -4.71 -15.97
C ALA A 99 -5.46 -3.30 -16.22
N ALA A 100 -6.30 -2.80 -15.31
CA ALA A 100 -6.86 -1.46 -15.38
C ALA A 100 -5.76 -0.40 -15.33
N ARG A 101 -4.85 -0.51 -14.37
CA ARG A 101 -3.73 0.43 -14.19
C ARG A 101 -2.80 0.48 -15.40
N VAL A 102 -2.38 -0.67 -15.92
CA VAL A 102 -1.53 -0.71 -17.12
C VAL A 102 -2.28 -0.18 -18.34
N SER A 103 -3.58 -0.43 -18.44
CA SER A 103 -4.41 0.15 -19.51
C SER A 103 -4.50 1.67 -19.42
N LEU A 104 -4.61 2.23 -18.21
CA LEU A 104 -4.64 3.67 -17.98
C LEU A 104 -3.28 4.33 -18.26
N LEU A 105 -2.19 3.67 -17.90
CA LEU A 105 -0.83 4.08 -18.28
C LEU A 105 -0.67 4.17 -19.80
N ASN A 106 -1.14 3.14 -20.53
CA ASN A 106 -1.10 3.12 -22.00
C ASN A 106 -1.97 4.21 -22.65
N ARG A 107 -2.90 4.81 -21.90
CA ARG A 107 -3.71 5.97 -22.32
C ARG A 107 -3.10 7.32 -21.91
N GLY A 108 -1.90 7.32 -21.32
CA GLY A 108 -1.19 8.54 -20.92
C GLY A 108 -1.41 8.98 -19.47
N ASN A 109 -2.09 8.18 -18.64
CA ASN A 109 -2.21 8.46 -17.21
C ASN A 109 -0.96 7.93 -16.49
N ILE A 110 0.01 8.81 -16.30
CA ILE A 110 1.33 8.47 -15.75
C ILE A 110 1.41 8.64 -14.23
N VAL A 111 0.36 9.18 -13.59
CA VAL A 111 0.26 9.35 -12.13
C VAL A 111 -0.97 8.58 -11.62
N GLU A 112 -0.80 7.85 -10.52
CA GLU A 112 -1.91 7.28 -9.76
C GLU A 112 -2.02 8.02 -8.42
N VAL A 113 -3.21 8.52 -8.13
CA VAL A 113 -3.51 9.18 -6.86
C VAL A 113 -4.29 8.21 -5.98
N TYR A 114 -3.65 7.66 -4.95
CA TYR A 114 -4.36 6.96 -3.88
C TYR A 114 -5.04 7.97 -2.98
N GLU A 115 -6.35 8.13 -3.13
CA GLU A 115 -7.13 8.98 -2.25
C GLU A 115 -7.79 8.16 -1.14
N TYR A 116 -7.77 8.70 0.07
CA TYR A 116 -8.37 8.06 1.23
C TYR A 116 -8.97 9.10 2.15
N TYR A 117 -10.13 8.78 2.72
CA TYR A 117 -10.86 9.71 3.58
C TYR A 117 -10.65 9.46 5.07
N GLU A 118 -10.00 8.33 5.40
CA GLU A 118 -9.69 7.93 6.77
C GLU A 118 -8.22 8.21 7.09
N PRO A 119 -7.90 9.15 8.01
CA PRO A 119 -6.50 9.46 8.36
C PRO A 119 -5.69 8.24 8.84
N ARG A 120 -6.37 7.22 9.37
CA ARG A 120 -5.75 5.93 9.77
C ARG A 120 -5.10 5.18 8.61
N LEU A 121 -5.42 5.52 7.35
CA LEU A 121 -4.83 4.93 6.16
C LEU A 121 -3.56 5.66 5.67
N GLN A 122 -3.12 6.74 6.32
CA GLN A 122 -1.99 7.54 5.86
C GLN A 122 -0.73 6.70 5.59
N TYR A 123 -0.29 5.89 6.57
CA TYR A 123 0.90 5.06 6.40
C TYR A 123 0.67 3.82 5.52
N PHE A 124 -0.58 3.39 5.35
CA PHE A 124 -0.91 2.38 4.36
C PHE A 124 -0.72 2.94 2.94
N ALA A 125 -1.11 4.19 2.70
CA ALA A 125 -0.85 4.87 1.43
C ALA A 125 0.64 5.11 1.17
N GLU A 126 1.43 5.42 2.21
CA GLU A 126 2.90 5.46 2.10
C GLU A 126 3.50 4.09 1.72
N TRP A 127 2.98 3.00 2.30
CA TRP A 127 3.36 1.64 1.93
C TRP A 127 3.03 1.34 0.46
N LEU A 128 1.85 1.73 -0.04
CA LEU A 128 1.47 1.59 -1.44
C LEU A 128 2.44 2.33 -2.38
N LYS A 129 2.85 3.56 -2.03
CA LYS A 129 3.84 4.31 -2.81
C LYS A 129 5.16 3.57 -2.93
N GLN A 130 5.66 2.99 -1.84
CA GLN A 130 6.87 2.19 -1.90
C GLN A 130 6.68 0.92 -2.74
N LEU A 131 5.58 0.18 -2.49
CA LEU A 131 5.29 -1.07 -3.17
C LEU A 131 5.30 -0.88 -4.69
N PHE A 132 4.50 0.04 -5.22
CA PHE A 132 4.40 0.26 -6.66
C PHE A 132 5.58 1.04 -7.22
N GLY A 133 6.04 2.09 -6.54
CA GLY A 133 7.12 2.94 -7.03
C GLY A 133 8.44 2.18 -7.26
N GLU A 134 8.87 1.37 -6.28
CA GLU A 134 10.08 0.57 -6.42
C GLU A 134 9.89 -0.66 -7.34
N SER A 135 8.68 -1.20 -7.45
CA SER A 135 8.41 -2.36 -8.29
C SER A 135 8.33 -1.99 -9.77
N GLU A 136 7.66 -0.89 -10.12
CA GLU A 136 7.31 -0.52 -11.50
C GLU A 136 8.26 0.52 -12.12
N GLY A 137 8.90 1.37 -11.30
CA GLY A 137 9.74 2.49 -11.72
C GLY A 137 11.09 2.07 -12.32
N LYS A 138 11.07 1.43 -13.50
CA LYS A 138 12.23 0.79 -14.13
C LYS A 138 12.25 1.00 -15.63
N ASN A 139 13.44 1.06 -16.22
CA ASN A 139 13.65 1.12 -17.67
C ASN A 139 12.89 2.26 -18.37
N GLY A 140 12.73 3.41 -17.70
CA GLY A 140 11.96 4.55 -18.22
C GLY A 140 10.44 4.35 -18.23
N LYS A 141 9.94 3.31 -17.55
CA LYS A 141 8.52 3.00 -17.34
C LYS A 141 8.17 3.20 -15.87
N GLY A 142 6.87 3.20 -15.59
CA GLY A 142 6.31 3.28 -14.25
C GLY A 142 5.09 4.18 -14.22
N ILE A 143 4.14 3.87 -13.34
CA ILE A 143 3.17 4.84 -12.87
C ILE A 143 3.82 5.56 -11.68
N PHE A 144 3.72 6.88 -11.58
CA PHE A 144 4.16 7.62 -10.41
C PHE A 144 3.08 7.53 -9.33
N PRO A 145 3.29 6.80 -8.21
CA PRO A 145 2.29 6.69 -7.17
C PRO A 145 2.38 7.89 -6.24
N THR A 146 1.25 8.56 -6.03
CA THR A 146 1.07 9.59 -5.00
C THR A 146 -0.13 9.26 -4.15
N ALA A 147 -0.29 9.94 -3.02
CA ALA A 147 -1.43 9.75 -2.14
C ALA A 147 -1.91 11.08 -1.57
N LEU A 148 -3.22 11.23 -1.41
CA LEU A 148 -3.86 12.43 -0.87
C LEU A 148 -4.89 12.03 0.20
N GLN A 149 -4.88 12.75 1.33
CA GLN A 149 -5.84 12.52 2.41
C GLN A 149 -7.04 13.44 2.23
N PHE A 150 -8.19 12.89 1.90
CA PHE A 150 -9.44 13.64 1.77
C PHE A 150 -10.25 13.64 3.08
N SER A 151 -11.11 14.63 3.31
CA SER A 151 -11.32 15.84 2.50
C SER A 151 -10.22 16.89 2.64
N THR A 152 -9.24 16.72 3.53
CA THR A 152 -8.18 17.71 3.82
C THR A 152 -7.48 18.22 2.55
N ASP A 153 -7.01 17.32 1.70
CA ASP A 153 -6.26 17.68 0.50
C ASP A 153 -7.13 18.13 -0.67
N LEU A 154 -8.46 18.07 -0.57
CA LEU A 154 -9.34 18.81 -1.49
C LEU A 154 -9.11 20.32 -1.33
N HIS A 155 -8.67 20.77 -0.16
CA HIS A 155 -8.37 22.18 0.14
C HIS A 155 -6.94 22.59 -0.19
N SER A 156 -6.12 21.70 -0.73
CA SER A 156 -4.76 21.98 -1.19
C SER A 156 -4.60 21.63 -2.68
N MET A 157 -4.99 20.41 -3.04
CA MET A 157 -4.82 19.80 -4.36
C MET A 157 -6.13 19.70 -5.15
N GLY A 158 -7.31 19.86 -4.52
CA GLY A 158 -8.61 19.70 -5.20
C GLY A 158 -8.77 20.54 -6.47
N GLN A 159 -8.30 21.79 -6.47
CA GLN A 159 -8.31 22.64 -7.67
C GLN A 159 -7.45 22.07 -8.82
N PHE A 160 -6.29 21.49 -8.50
CA PHE A 160 -5.44 20.87 -9.51
C PHE A 160 -6.07 19.59 -10.05
N LEU A 161 -6.72 18.80 -9.18
CA LEU A 161 -7.42 17.60 -9.63
C LEU A 161 -8.57 17.98 -10.57
N GLN A 162 -9.43 18.92 -10.15
CA GLN A 162 -10.59 19.36 -10.93
C GLN A 162 -10.21 19.99 -12.28
N ASP A 163 -9.29 20.95 -12.34
CA ASP A 163 -9.05 21.76 -13.56
C ASP A 163 -7.61 21.71 -14.09
N GLY A 164 -6.71 21.02 -13.40
CA GLY A 164 -5.31 20.86 -13.83
C GLY A 164 -5.13 19.83 -14.95
N ASN A 165 -3.86 19.56 -15.28
CA ASN A 165 -3.50 18.61 -16.32
C ASN A 165 -3.97 17.18 -15.98
N LYS A 166 -4.77 16.59 -16.86
CA LYS A 166 -5.37 15.26 -16.72
C LYS A 166 -4.40 14.14 -17.13
N ILE A 167 -3.30 14.04 -16.38
CA ILE A 167 -2.25 13.02 -16.57
C ILE A 167 -2.33 11.89 -15.54
N PHE A 168 -3.44 11.83 -14.80
CA PHE A 168 -3.60 10.97 -13.63
C PHE A 168 -4.95 10.26 -13.64
N PHE A 169 -5.01 9.17 -12.90
CA PHE A 169 -6.23 8.51 -12.48
C PHE A 169 -6.24 8.38 -10.95
N GLU A 170 -7.42 8.16 -10.38
CA GLU A 170 -7.59 8.11 -8.92
C GLU A 170 -8.00 6.70 -8.49
N THR A 171 -7.37 6.20 -7.43
CA THR A 171 -7.73 4.96 -6.75
C THR A 171 -8.25 5.31 -5.37
N VAL A 172 -9.57 5.24 -5.20
CA VAL A 172 -10.29 5.59 -3.97
C VAL A 172 -10.27 4.43 -2.99
N LEU A 173 -9.65 4.62 -1.83
CA LEU A 173 -9.70 3.71 -0.70
C LEU A 173 -10.86 4.11 0.21
N ASN A 174 -12.05 3.55 -0.05
CA ASN A 174 -13.28 3.91 0.65
C ASN A 174 -13.58 2.97 1.81
N VAL A 175 -13.55 3.47 3.05
CA VAL A 175 -13.92 2.69 4.23
C VAL A 175 -15.42 2.77 4.47
N LEU A 176 -16.12 1.64 4.44
CA LEU A 176 -17.59 1.60 4.56
C LEU A 176 -18.06 1.79 6.00
N GLU A 177 -17.46 1.06 6.94
CA GLU A 177 -17.79 1.13 8.37
C GLU A 177 -16.53 1.52 9.17
N PRO A 178 -16.38 2.80 9.54
CA PRO A 178 -15.27 3.24 10.37
C PRO A 178 -15.40 2.71 11.80
N PRO A 179 -14.30 2.58 12.56
CA PRO A 179 -14.34 2.06 13.93
C PRO A 179 -15.18 2.88 14.90
N GLU A 180 -15.33 4.18 14.62
CA GLU A 180 -16.16 5.11 15.37
C GLU A 180 -16.95 5.98 14.37
N ASP A 181 -18.24 6.19 14.65
CA ASP A 181 -19.08 7.07 13.85
C ASP A 181 -19.90 7.98 14.76
N LEU A 182 -19.56 9.27 14.74
CA LEU A 182 -20.17 10.27 15.61
C LEU A 182 -21.39 10.88 14.94
N VAL A 183 -22.45 11.11 15.72
CA VAL A 183 -23.62 11.86 15.23
C VAL A 183 -23.36 13.35 15.37
N VAL A 184 -23.61 14.08 14.29
CA VAL A 184 -23.48 15.53 14.24
C VAL A 184 -24.58 16.17 15.11
N PRO A 185 -24.23 17.10 16.03
CA PRO A 185 -25.21 17.76 16.88
C PRO A 185 -26.27 18.53 16.09
N GLU A 186 -27.48 18.62 16.65
CA GLU A 186 -28.61 19.37 16.07
C GLU A 186 -28.29 20.84 15.76
N SER A 187 -27.29 21.43 16.43
CA SER A 187 -26.82 22.79 16.19
C SER A 187 -26.07 22.98 14.87
N ALA A 188 -25.73 21.92 14.13
CA ALA A 188 -24.94 21.98 12.90
C ALA A 188 -25.76 22.39 11.64
N GLY A 189 -27.00 22.83 11.83
CA GLY A 189 -27.89 23.27 10.75
C GLY A 189 -28.59 22.11 10.03
N ALA A 190 -29.67 22.43 9.32
CA ALA A 190 -30.63 21.45 8.81
C ALA A 190 -30.06 20.39 7.85
N LEU A 191 -28.95 20.70 7.15
CA LEU A 191 -28.34 19.77 6.21
C LEU A 191 -27.55 18.65 6.92
N LEU A 192 -26.89 18.96 8.04
CA LEU A 192 -25.93 18.08 8.70
C LEU A 192 -26.44 17.53 10.04
N ALA A 193 -27.32 18.26 10.72
CA ALA A 193 -27.92 17.88 11.99
C ALA A 193 -28.49 16.45 11.95
N GLY A 194 -28.13 15.64 12.94
CA GLY A 194 -28.62 14.26 13.10
C GLY A 194 -28.02 13.24 12.13
N LYS A 195 -27.18 13.67 11.17
CA LYS A 195 -26.41 12.75 10.32
C LYS A 195 -25.18 12.24 11.05
N SER A 196 -24.72 11.05 10.68
CA SER A 196 -23.44 10.55 11.16
C SER A 196 -22.28 11.15 10.37
N MET A 197 -21.11 11.28 10.99
CA MET A 197 -19.89 11.77 10.34
C MET A 197 -19.52 10.88 9.15
N ASN A 198 -19.66 9.56 9.26
CA ASN A 198 -19.45 8.65 8.14
C ASN A 198 -20.44 8.92 7.00
N SER A 199 -21.73 9.15 7.28
CA SER A 199 -22.70 9.43 6.22
C SER A 199 -22.38 10.72 5.44
N ILE A 200 -21.83 11.74 6.12
CA ILE A 200 -21.35 12.97 5.49
C ILE A 200 -20.08 12.68 4.68
N ASN A 201 -19.17 11.87 5.22
CA ASN A 201 -17.95 11.45 4.54
C ASN A 201 -18.24 10.67 3.26
N GLN A 202 -19.17 9.69 3.30
CA GLN A 202 -19.63 8.93 2.13
C GLN A 202 -20.30 9.83 1.08
N ALA A 203 -21.03 10.86 1.51
CA ALA A 203 -21.57 11.86 0.59
C ALA A 203 -20.46 12.69 -0.08
N ALA A 204 -19.38 13.02 0.64
CA ALA A 204 -18.21 13.68 0.08
C ALA A 204 -17.48 12.78 -0.93
N VAL A 205 -17.22 11.51 -0.59
CA VAL A 205 -16.65 10.49 -1.50
C VAL A 205 -17.44 10.45 -2.81
N GLN A 206 -18.76 10.27 -2.73
CA GLN A 206 -19.61 10.20 -3.92
C GLN A 206 -19.62 11.51 -4.72
N GLY A 207 -19.64 12.65 -4.02
CA GLY A 207 -19.63 13.97 -4.65
C GLY A 207 -18.34 14.23 -5.44
N VAL A 208 -17.19 13.88 -4.86
CA VAL A 208 -15.87 14.01 -5.51
C VAL A 208 -15.77 13.09 -6.71
N ILE A 209 -16.14 11.81 -6.57
CA ILE A 209 -16.14 10.86 -7.70
C ILE A 209 -16.95 11.43 -8.87
N VAL A 210 -18.19 11.88 -8.62
CA VAL A 210 -19.05 12.44 -9.68
C VAL A 210 -18.44 13.69 -10.32
N ALA A 211 -17.83 14.57 -9.52
CA ALA A 211 -17.21 15.79 -10.00
C ALA A 211 -15.95 15.52 -10.84
N HIS A 212 -15.14 14.55 -10.43
CA HIS A 212 -13.90 14.19 -11.12
C HIS A 212 -14.15 13.35 -12.38
N GLU A 213 -15.11 12.43 -12.35
CA GLU A 213 -15.57 11.68 -13.54
C GLU A 213 -16.11 12.62 -14.63
N ALA A 214 -16.82 13.69 -14.24
CA ALA A 214 -17.33 14.69 -15.18
C ALA A 214 -16.21 15.42 -15.94
N GLU A 215 -15.02 15.53 -15.37
CA GLU A 215 -13.82 16.10 -16.00
C GLU A 215 -12.98 15.04 -16.75
N GLY A 216 -13.50 13.81 -16.86
CA GLY A 216 -12.86 12.71 -17.57
C GLY A 216 -11.71 12.04 -16.81
N ILE A 217 -11.60 12.26 -15.50
CA ILE A 217 -10.62 11.59 -14.65
C ILE A 217 -11.08 10.13 -14.44
N PRO A 218 -10.27 9.12 -14.82
CA PRO A 218 -10.62 7.74 -14.55
C PRO A 218 -10.56 7.44 -13.05
N ILE A 219 -11.59 6.79 -12.51
CA ILE A 219 -11.70 6.44 -11.09
C ILE A 219 -11.72 4.91 -10.94
N ILE A 220 -10.91 4.41 -10.00
CA ILE A 220 -10.99 3.05 -9.48
C ILE A 220 -11.43 3.17 -8.03
N LYS A 221 -12.56 2.53 -7.66
CA LYS A 221 -13.04 2.54 -6.27
C LYS A 221 -12.81 1.18 -5.62
N LEU A 222 -12.13 1.18 -4.48
CA LEU A 222 -11.91 0.01 -3.63
C LEU A 222 -12.65 0.20 -2.31
N ASP A 223 -13.73 -0.55 -2.14
CA ASP A 223 -14.51 -0.55 -0.90
C ASP A 223 -13.88 -1.49 0.14
N ILE A 224 -13.46 -0.91 1.26
CA ILE A 224 -12.90 -1.59 2.43
C ILE A 224 -14.03 -1.72 3.45
N PRO A 225 -14.52 -2.95 3.75
CA PRO A 225 -15.68 -3.11 4.63
C PRO A 225 -15.45 -2.49 6.01
N LYS A 226 -14.32 -2.81 6.64
CA LYS A 226 -13.92 -2.36 7.97
C LYS A 226 -12.41 -2.25 8.09
N LEU A 227 -11.94 -1.44 9.03
CA LEU A 227 -10.53 -1.39 9.41
C LEU A 227 -10.21 -2.45 10.48
N THR A 228 -10.24 -3.73 10.09
CA THR A 228 -9.88 -4.87 10.96
C THR A 228 -8.56 -5.52 10.51
N PRO A 229 -7.87 -6.26 11.39
CA PRO A 229 -6.68 -7.01 11.02
C PRO A 229 -6.92 -7.92 9.80
N TYR A 230 -8.07 -8.61 9.77
CA TYR A 230 -8.48 -9.44 8.64
C TYR A 230 -8.51 -8.67 7.31
N CYS A 231 -9.18 -7.51 7.29
CA CYS A 231 -9.27 -6.71 6.07
C CYS A 231 -7.90 -6.15 5.65
N PHE A 232 -7.05 -5.76 6.60
CA PHE A 232 -5.66 -5.34 6.28
C PHE A 232 -4.83 -6.48 5.71
N GLY A 233 -4.97 -7.70 6.23
CA GLY A 233 -4.35 -8.89 5.66
C GLY A 233 -4.75 -9.10 4.20
N GLN A 234 -6.06 -8.99 3.91
CA GLN A 234 -6.57 -9.05 2.54
C GLN A 234 -5.96 -7.96 1.66
N LEU A 235 -5.95 -6.71 2.14
CA LEU A 235 -5.42 -5.57 1.40
C LEU A 235 -3.93 -5.71 1.07
N PHE A 236 -3.09 -6.10 2.03
CA PHE A 236 -1.66 -6.32 1.79
C PHE A 236 -1.45 -7.34 0.67
N TYR A 237 -2.06 -8.52 0.79
CA TYR A 237 -1.88 -9.57 -0.21
C TYR A 237 -2.48 -9.21 -1.59
N PHE A 238 -3.63 -8.52 -1.59
CA PHE A 238 -4.28 -8.01 -2.80
C PHE A 238 -3.35 -7.05 -3.57
N PHE A 239 -2.78 -6.05 -2.89
CA PHE A 239 -1.91 -5.07 -3.54
C PHE A 239 -0.55 -5.66 -3.92
N GLU A 240 0.03 -6.55 -3.09
CA GLU A 240 1.27 -7.28 -3.44
C GLU A 240 1.08 -8.09 -4.73
N SER A 241 -0.04 -8.81 -4.84
CA SER A 241 -0.37 -9.60 -6.03
C SER A 241 -0.60 -8.71 -7.26
N SER A 242 -1.39 -7.64 -7.09
CA SER A 242 -1.65 -6.67 -8.16
C SER A 242 -0.35 -6.00 -8.65
N CYS A 243 0.55 -5.66 -7.73
CA CYS A 243 1.85 -5.07 -8.06
C CYS A 243 2.75 -6.01 -8.84
N ALA A 244 2.82 -7.28 -8.46
CA ALA A 244 3.59 -8.27 -9.21
C ALA A 244 3.06 -8.41 -10.64
N LEU A 245 1.73 -8.55 -10.80
CA LEU A 245 1.07 -8.67 -12.09
C LEU A 245 1.26 -7.41 -12.95
N SER A 246 1.08 -6.22 -12.37
CA SER A 246 1.29 -4.94 -13.06
C SER A 246 2.72 -4.80 -13.58
N GLY A 247 3.73 -5.15 -12.77
CA GLY A 247 5.13 -5.17 -13.20
C GLY A 247 5.38 -6.11 -14.38
N TYR A 248 4.82 -7.32 -14.36
CA TYR A 248 4.91 -8.26 -15.48
C TYR A 248 4.23 -7.73 -16.74
N LEU A 249 3.02 -7.15 -16.64
CA LEU A 249 2.31 -6.54 -17.75
C LEU A 249 3.06 -5.35 -18.36
N MET A 250 3.82 -4.60 -17.54
CA MET A 250 4.70 -3.53 -18.01
C MET A 250 6.02 -4.03 -18.60
N GLY A 251 6.34 -5.32 -18.46
CA GLY A 251 7.60 -5.92 -18.91
C GLY A 251 8.80 -5.44 -18.09
N VAL A 252 8.64 -5.28 -16.77
CA VAL A 252 9.71 -4.98 -15.82
C VAL A 252 9.80 -6.08 -14.77
N ASN A 253 10.93 -6.21 -14.07
CA ASN A 253 11.06 -7.12 -12.94
C ASN A 253 10.49 -6.43 -11.68
N PRO A 254 9.36 -6.86 -11.09
CA PRO A 254 8.79 -6.18 -9.93
C PRO A 254 9.57 -6.41 -8.63
N PHE A 255 10.57 -7.31 -8.60
CA PHE A 255 11.19 -7.78 -7.36
C PHE A 255 12.63 -7.28 -7.13
N ASP A 256 13.23 -6.57 -8.08
CA ASP A 256 14.54 -5.92 -7.92
C ASP A 256 14.44 -4.40 -7.68
N GLN A 257 15.57 -3.74 -7.41
CA GLN A 257 15.64 -2.28 -7.22
C GLN A 257 17.02 -1.71 -7.61
N PRO A 258 17.55 -1.94 -8.82
CA PRO A 258 18.94 -1.60 -9.15
C PRO A 258 19.25 -0.09 -9.02
N GLY A 259 18.27 0.78 -9.26
CA GLY A 259 18.47 2.23 -9.25
C GLY A 259 18.90 2.80 -7.89
N VAL A 260 18.53 2.16 -6.79
CA VAL A 260 18.83 2.69 -5.44
C VAL A 260 20.32 2.58 -5.07
N GLU A 261 21.07 1.68 -5.71
CA GLU A 261 22.49 1.51 -5.41
C GLU A 261 23.35 2.67 -5.93
N SER A 262 22.87 3.43 -6.92
CA SER A 262 23.60 4.57 -7.48
C SER A 262 23.87 5.64 -6.43
N TYR A 263 22.83 6.18 -5.81
CA TYR A 263 23.00 7.22 -4.78
C TYR A 263 23.66 6.69 -3.50
N LYS A 264 23.45 5.40 -3.16
CA LYS A 264 24.17 4.76 -2.03
C LYS A 264 25.67 4.68 -2.30
N SER A 265 26.07 4.40 -3.54
CA SER A 265 27.48 4.38 -3.95
C SER A 265 28.12 5.77 -3.79
N GLU A 266 27.45 6.82 -4.27
CA GLU A 266 27.94 8.20 -4.11
C GLU A 266 28.04 8.60 -2.64
N MET A 267 27.04 8.27 -1.82
CA MET A 267 27.09 8.48 -0.37
C MET A 267 28.31 7.78 0.26
N ARG A 268 28.59 6.52 -0.10
CA ARG A 268 29.77 5.78 0.41
C ARG A 268 31.08 6.46 -0.01
N LYS A 269 31.18 7.01 -1.22
CA LYS A 269 32.37 7.76 -1.66
C LYS A 269 32.61 9.00 -0.80
N VAL A 270 31.56 9.78 -0.54
CA VAL A 270 31.64 10.98 0.31
C VAL A 270 32.07 10.62 1.73
N LEU A 271 31.48 9.57 2.31
CA LEU A 271 31.87 9.08 3.65
C LEU A 271 33.32 8.56 3.71
N GLN A 272 33.87 8.12 2.58
CA GLN A 272 35.28 7.70 2.45
C GLN A 272 36.23 8.87 2.11
N GLY A 273 35.73 10.10 2.07
CA GLY A 273 36.54 11.29 1.75
C GLY A 273 36.95 11.39 0.28
N ARG A 274 36.26 10.71 -0.63
CA ARG A 274 36.49 10.82 -2.08
C ARG A 274 35.67 12.00 -2.61
N GLN A 275 36.27 12.84 -3.47
CA GLN A 275 35.53 13.87 -4.20
C GLN A 275 34.53 13.22 -5.18
N LEU A 276 33.38 13.89 -5.35
CA LEU A 276 32.31 13.51 -6.28
C LEU A 276 32.81 13.56 -7.74
#